data_AF-A0A9D3X2G5-F1
#
_entry.id   AF-A0A9D3X2G5-F1
#
_cell.length_a   1.000
_cell.length_b   1.000
_cell.length_c   1.000
_cell.angle_alpha   90.00
_cell.angle_beta   90.00
_cell.angle_gamma   90.00
#
_symmetry.space_group_name_H-M   'P 1'
#
loop_
_entity.id
_entity.type
_entity.pdbx_description
1 polymer ?
#
loop_
_entity_poly.entity_id
_entity_poly.type
_entity_poly.pdbx_seq_one_letter_code
_entity_poly.pdbx_strand_id
1 'polypeptide(L)'
;MAALTSFCSKYARPVCCALLTPVLQASGAGPERTKLVCELIEDSLEPEYVRLVLSQVLEMPWSEELITVVQTLLGRQVELAPELFNLLVLKLCRLAQEFARSMSYTKLMMAVLTIYSSNITPAHRRHLSGALDLNHTALRKSLQAALEQMAPR
;
A
#
# COMPACT_ATOMS: atom_id res chain seq x y z
N MET A 1 15.00 -9.58 16.01
CA MET A 1 14.98 -9.41 14.55
C MET A 1 15.88 -10.38 13.78
N ALA A 2 17.17 -10.52 14.09
CA ALA A 2 18.11 -11.36 13.32
C ALA A 2 17.64 -12.81 13.02
N ALA A 3 17.02 -13.50 13.98
CA ALA A 3 16.50 -14.85 13.75
C ALA A 3 15.31 -14.87 12.76
N LEU A 4 14.43 -13.86 12.84
CA LEU A 4 13.28 -13.73 11.95
C LEU A 4 13.73 -13.37 10.54
N THR A 5 14.64 -12.41 10.39
CA THR A 5 15.17 -12.01 9.07
C THR A 5 15.94 -13.16 8.41
N SER A 6 16.75 -13.91 9.17
CA SER A 6 17.43 -15.12 8.69
C SER A 6 16.46 -16.24 8.29
N PHE A 7 15.37 -16.42 9.03
CA PHE A 7 14.33 -17.38 8.66
C PHE A 7 13.61 -16.94 7.38
N CYS A 8 13.33 -15.65 7.22
CA CYS A 8 12.60 -15.13 6.07
C CYS A 8 13.43 -15.08 4.81
N SER A 9 14.74 -14.83 4.90
CA SER A 9 15.62 -14.98 3.73
C SER A 9 15.72 -16.44 3.28
N LYS A 10 15.71 -17.40 4.22
CA LYS A 10 15.79 -18.83 3.89
C LYS A 10 14.45 -19.43 3.42
N TYR A 11 13.33 -18.92 3.94
CA TYR A 11 11.98 -19.45 3.69
C TYR A 11 11.00 -18.35 3.28
N ALA A 12 11.43 -17.46 2.37
CA ALA A 12 10.66 -16.30 1.93
C ALA A 12 9.24 -16.66 1.46
N ARG A 13 9.12 -17.67 0.59
CA ARG A 13 7.82 -18.09 0.06
C ARG A 13 6.86 -18.62 1.14
N PRO A 14 7.24 -19.58 2.02
CA PRO A 14 6.40 -19.97 3.15
C PRO A 14 6.00 -18.81 4.06
N VAL A 15 6.93 -17.90 4.35
CA VAL A 15 6.65 -16.72 5.18
C VAL A 15 5.59 -15.85 4.51
N CYS A 16 5.77 -15.51 3.24
CA CYS A 16 4.84 -14.65 2.50
C CYS A 16 3.46 -15.29 2.34
N CYS A 17 3.38 -16.57 1.98
CA CYS A 17 2.10 -17.22 1.69
C CYS A 17 1.34 -17.67 2.94
N ALA A 18 2.05 -18.14 3.98
CA ALA A 18 1.41 -18.82 5.11
C ALA A 18 1.46 -18.02 6.41
N LEU A 19 2.45 -17.14 6.60
CA LEU A 19 2.61 -16.42 7.87
C LEU A 19 2.11 -14.98 7.80
N LEU A 20 2.43 -14.23 6.74
CA LEU A 20 2.11 -12.80 6.69
C LEU A 20 0.60 -12.53 6.71
N THR A 21 -0.20 -13.26 5.93
CA THR A 21 -1.65 -13.06 5.89
C THR A 21 -2.32 -13.24 7.26
N PRO A 22 -2.13 -14.37 7.97
CA PRO A 22 -2.69 -14.53 9.32
C PRO A 22 -2.17 -13.51 10.35
N VAL A 23 -0.88 -13.14 10.25
CA VAL A 23 -0.26 -12.16 11.16
C VAL A 23 -0.89 -10.78 11.01
N LEU A 24 -1.23 -10.38 9.78
CA LEU A 24 -1.88 -9.12 9.44
C LEU A 24 -3.38 -9.12 9.79
N GLN A 25 -4.05 -10.27 9.72
CA GLN A 25 -5.48 -10.39 10.02
C GLN A 25 -5.79 -10.60 11.51
N ALA A 26 -4.82 -11.07 12.30
CA ALA A 26 -5.04 -11.38 13.70
C ALA A 26 -5.41 -10.12 14.51
N SER A 27 -6.65 -10.08 15.01
CA SER A 27 -7.16 -9.01 15.87
C SER A 27 -6.30 -8.82 17.13
N GLY A 28 -6.03 -7.58 17.52
CA GLY A 28 -5.15 -7.27 18.66
C GLY A 28 -3.66 -7.23 18.30
N ALA A 29 -3.32 -7.24 17.01
CA ALA A 29 -2.03 -6.81 16.52
C ALA A 29 -1.80 -5.34 16.87
N GLY A 30 -1.08 -5.07 17.96
CA GLY A 30 -0.64 -3.72 18.28
C GLY A 30 0.36 -3.17 17.25
N PRO A 31 0.68 -1.87 17.30
CA PRO A 31 1.59 -1.20 16.36
C PRO A 31 2.97 -1.87 16.26
N GLU A 32 3.45 -2.51 17.34
CA GLU A 32 4.71 -3.26 17.37
C GLU A 32 4.74 -4.40 16.35
N ARG A 33 3.62 -5.12 16.15
CA ARG A 33 3.58 -6.22 15.18
C ARG A 33 3.64 -5.69 13.76
N THR A 34 2.86 -4.65 13.47
CA THR A 34 2.86 -3.97 12.18
C THR A 34 4.27 -3.49 11.84
N LYS A 35 4.95 -2.89 12.82
CA LYS A 35 6.35 -2.46 12.68
C LYS A 35 7.29 -3.61 12.33
N LEU A 36 7.20 -4.74 13.05
CA LEU A 36 8.02 -5.92 12.75
C LEU A 36 7.76 -6.47 11.34
N VAL A 37 6.51 -6.46 10.88
CA VAL A 37 6.17 -6.87 9.50
C VAL A 37 6.74 -5.89 8.48
N CYS A 38 6.63 -4.59 8.72
CA CYS A 38 7.23 -3.56 7.86
C CYS A 38 8.75 -3.72 7.76
N GLU A 39 9.45 -3.86 8.89
CA GLU A 39 10.91 -4.11 8.93
C GLU A 39 11.28 -5.38 8.16
N LEU A 40 10.47 -6.44 8.31
CA LEU A 40 10.70 -7.69 7.58
C LEU A 40 10.56 -7.53 6.06
N ILE A 41 9.53 -6.80 5.63
CA ILE A 41 9.30 -6.48 4.22
C ILE A 41 10.45 -5.64 3.68
N GLU A 42 10.95 -4.67 4.44
CA GLU A 42 12.04 -3.77 4.04
C GLU A 42 13.37 -4.50 3.91
N ASP A 43 13.72 -5.31 4.91
CA ASP A 43 15.08 -5.86 5.03
C ASP A 43 15.26 -7.23 4.40
N SER A 44 14.18 -8.00 4.23
CA SER A 44 14.31 -9.45 3.94
C SER A 44 13.59 -9.93 2.68
N LEU A 45 12.64 -9.18 2.12
CA LEU A 45 11.89 -9.63 0.95
C LEU A 45 12.50 -9.15 -0.37
N GLU A 46 12.66 -10.09 -1.31
CA GLU A 46 13.01 -9.81 -2.70
C GLU A 46 11.79 -9.23 -3.46
N PRO A 47 12.00 -8.53 -4.59
CA PRO A 47 10.94 -7.85 -5.32
C PRO A 47 9.75 -8.75 -5.72
N GLU A 48 9.98 -10.00 -6.10
CA GLU A 48 8.88 -10.94 -6.37
C GLU A 48 7.97 -11.21 -5.17
N TYR A 49 8.55 -11.34 -3.98
CA TYR A 49 7.80 -11.59 -2.77
C TYR A 49 7.07 -10.35 -2.29
N VAL A 50 7.63 -9.16 -2.49
CA VAL A 50 6.92 -7.89 -2.26
C VAL A 50 5.66 -7.81 -3.12
N ARG A 51 5.75 -8.15 -4.42
CA ARG A 51 4.58 -8.17 -5.33
C ARG A 51 3.53 -9.18 -4.87
N LEU A 52 3.97 -10.38 -4.46
CA LEU A 52 3.10 -11.44 -3.94
C LEU A 52 2.36 -11.02 -2.66
N VAL A 53 3.06 -10.37 -1.72
CA VAL A 53 2.44 -9.90 -0.49
C VAL A 53 1.46 -8.77 -0.78
N LEU A 54 1.81 -7.85 -1.69
CA LEU A 54 0.91 -6.78 -2.11
C LEU A 54 -0.39 -7.34 -2.72
N SER A 55 -0.32 -8.37 -3.56
CA SER A 55 -1.53 -8.99 -4.12
C SER A 55 -2.42 -9.60 -3.03
N GLN A 56 -1.83 -10.29 -2.05
CA GLN A 56 -2.59 -10.85 -0.92
C GLN A 56 -3.25 -9.75 -0.08
N VAL A 57 -2.51 -8.69 0.26
CA VAL A 57 -3.00 -7.60 1.11
C VAL A 57 -4.14 -6.81 0.45
N LEU A 58 -4.15 -6.70 -0.87
CA LEU A 58 -5.24 -6.05 -1.60
C LEU A 58 -6.58 -6.78 -1.50
N GLU A 59 -6.55 -8.10 -1.27
CA GLU A 59 -7.74 -8.93 -1.11
C GLU A 59 -8.32 -8.88 0.31
N MET A 60 -7.60 -8.33 1.28
CA MET A 60 -8.01 -8.25 2.69
C MET A 60 -8.86 -7.00 3.01
N PRO A 61 -9.66 -6.99 4.10
CA PRO A 61 -10.20 -5.75 4.65
C PRO A 61 -9.06 -4.86 5.18
N TRP A 62 -9.13 -3.56 4.94
CA TRP A 62 -8.04 -2.64 5.30
C TRP A 62 -8.31 -1.96 6.64
N SER A 63 -7.30 -1.96 7.50
CA SER A 63 -7.21 -1.16 8.72
C SER A 63 -6.07 -0.13 8.60
N GLU A 64 -5.93 0.75 9.59
CA GLU A 64 -4.80 1.69 9.67
C GLU A 64 -3.44 0.97 9.65
N GLU A 65 -3.34 -0.17 10.34
CA GLU A 65 -2.15 -1.01 10.35
C GLU A 65 -1.86 -1.56 8.97
N LEU A 66 -2.88 -2.05 8.25
CA LEU A 66 -2.69 -2.61 6.92
C LEU A 66 -2.33 -1.53 5.90
N ILE A 67 -2.88 -0.32 6.01
CA ILE A 67 -2.47 0.83 5.21
C ILE A 67 -0.97 1.10 5.37
N THR A 68 -0.47 1.03 6.60
CA THR A 68 0.97 1.21 6.89
C THR A 68 1.81 0.13 6.21
N VAL A 69 1.37 -1.12 6.25
CA VAL A 69 2.06 -2.24 5.57
C VAL A 69 2.07 -2.05 4.04
N VAL A 70 0.95 -1.60 3.47
CA VAL A 70 0.88 -1.30 2.03
C VAL A 70 1.82 -0.16 1.66
N GLN A 71 1.91 0.89 2.46
CA GLN A 71 2.89 1.96 2.23
C GLN A 71 4.32 1.43 2.18
N THR A 72 4.70 0.56 3.12
CA THR A 72 6.01 -0.08 3.13
C THR A 72 6.24 -0.94 1.88
N LEU A 73 5.25 -1.73 1.46
CA LEU A 73 5.32 -2.53 0.22
C LEU A 73 5.51 -1.65 -1.01
N LEU A 74 4.77 -0.54 -1.11
CA LEU A 74 4.89 0.40 -2.23
C LEU A 74 6.23 1.17 -2.18
N GLY A 75 6.75 1.45 -0.99
CA GLY A 75 8.03 2.10 -0.75
C GLY A 75 9.23 1.29 -1.24
N ARG A 76 9.07 -0.03 -1.46
CA ARG A 76 10.05 -0.87 -2.14
C ARG A 76 10.13 -0.61 -3.66
N GLN A 77 9.25 0.22 -4.21
CA GLN A 77 9.24 0.67 -5.62
C GLN A 77 9.33 -0.48 -6.63
N VAL A 78 8.64 -1.58 -6.35
CA VAL A 78 8.63 -2.73 -7.25
C VAL A 78 7.73 -2.45 -8.45
N GLU A 79 8.15 -2.89 -9.63
CA GLU A 79 7.32 -2.76 -10.83
C GLU A 79 6.00 -3.54 -10.65
N LEU A 80 4.87 -2.87 -10.90
CA LEU A 80 3.54 -3.46 -10.76
C LEU A 80 2.96 -3.76 -12.14
N ALA A 81 2.50 -5.00 -12.33
CA ALA A 81 1.69 -5.36 -13.48
C ALA A 81 0.42 -4.48 -13.51
N PRO A 82 -0.08 -4.11 -14.71
CA PRO A 82 -1.26 -3.25 -14.85
C PRO A 82 -2.46 -3.74 -14.04
N GLU A 83 -2.70 -5.05 -13.99
CA GLU A 83 -3.82 -5.66 -13.29
C GLU A 83 -3.73 -5.41 -11.78
N LEU A 84 -2.53 -5.56 -11.21
CA LEU A 84 -2.29 -5.35 -9.79
C LEU A 84 -2.40 -3.86 -9.43
N PHE A 85 -1.89 -2.97 -10.29
CA PHE A 85 -2.04 -1.54 -10.09
C PHE A 85 -3.50 -1.08 -10.19
N ASN A 86 -4.27 -1.63 -11.13
CA ASN A 86 -5.71 -1.36 -11.26
C ASN A 86 -6.47 -1.77 -9.99
N LEU A 87 -6.13 -2.94 -9.42
CA LEU A 87 -6.70 -3.42 -8.17
C LEU A 87 -6.37 -2.48 -7.00
N LEU A 88 -5.13 -1.99 -6.92
CA LEU A 88 -4.71 -1.00 -5.92
C LEU A 88 -5.54 0.28 -6.03
N VAL A 89 -5.67 0.85 -7.23
CA VAL A 89 -6.46 2.08 -7.44
C VAL A 89 -7.93 1.85 -7.06
N LEU A 90 -8.53 0.74 -7.50
CA LEU A 90 -9.90 0.38 -7.15
C LEU A 90 -10.10 0.27 -5.64
N LYS A 91 -9.15 -0.37 -4.94
CA LYS A 91 -9.18 -0.53 -3.49
C LYS A 91 -9.12 0.82 -2.80
N LEU A 92 -8.20 1.69 -3.19
CA LEU A 92 -8.08 3.05 -2.63
C LEU A 92 -9.37 3.84 -2.79
N CYS A 93 -9.96 3.85 -3.99
CA CYS A 93 -11.21 4.56 -4.24
C CYS A 93 -12.36 4.07 -3.34
N ARG A 94 -12.44 2.77 -3.05
CA ARG A 94 -13.46 2.21 -2.15
C ARG A 94 -13.26 2.63 -0.69
N LEU A 95 -12.01 2.82 -0.27
CA LEU A 95 -11.65 3.19 1.09
C LEU A 95 -11.76 4.70 1.37
N ALA A 96 -11.92 5.51 0.32
CA ALA A 96 -11.92 6.97 0.41
C ALA A 96 -12.91 7.53 1.44
N GLN A 97 -14.11 6.96 1.51
CA GLN A 97 -15.15 7.41 2.44
C GLN A 97 -14.82 7.00 3.88
N GLU A 98 -14.41 5.74 4.08
CA GLU A 98 -14.10 5.18 5.39
C GLU A 98 -12.88 5.86 6.02
N PHE A 99 -11.86 6.14 5.21
CA PHE A 99 -10.58 6.72 5.64
C PHE A 99 -10.45 8.21 5.30
N ALA A 100 -11.57 8.91 5.14
CA ALA A 100 -11.60 10.32 4.74
C ALA A 100 -10.76 11.26 5.65
N ARG A 101 -10.62 10.91 6.94
CA ARG A 101 -9.84 11.68 7.94
C ARG A 101 -8.51 11.02 8.30
N SER A 102 -8.17 9.88 7.71
CA SER A 102 -6.96 9.13 8.04
C SER A 102 -5.73 9.75 7.37
N MET A 103 -4.75 10.12 8.19
CA MET A 103 -3.48 10.63 7.68
C MET A 103 -2.66 9.52 7.01
N SER A 104 -2.77 8.27 7.47
CA SER A 104 -2.10 7.12 6.86
C SER A 104 -2.64 6.90 5.45
N TYR A 105 -3.97 6.88 5.27
CA TYR A 105 -4.58 6.75 3.95
C TYR A 105 -4.14 7.87 2.99
N THR A 106 -4.18 9.12 3.47
CA THR A 106 -3.70 10.28 2.70
C THR A 106 -2.25 10.14 2.24
N LYS A 107 -1.35 9.72 3.14
CA LYS A 107 0.06 9.48 2.80
C LYS A 107 0.22 8.34 1.80
N LEU A 108 -0.63 7.32 1.88
CA LEU A 108 -0.61 6.20 0.94
C LEU A 108 -1.05 6.65 -0.45
N MET A 109 -2.11 7.46 -0.55
CA MET A 109 -2.51 8.07 -1.81
C MET A 109 -1.36 8.90 -2.39
N MET A 110 -0.67 9.70 -1.56
CA MET A 110 0.48 10.48 -2.02
C MET A 110 1.59 9.58 -2.57
N ALA A 111 1.91 8.49 -1.87
CA ALA A 111 2.92 7.52 -2.31
C ALA A 111 2.56 6.90 -3.67
N VAL A 112 1.28 6.60 -3.92
CA VAL A 112 0.82 6.11 -5.23
C VAL A 112 1.00 7.17 -6.32
N LEU A 113 0.63 8.42 -6.04
CA LEU A 113 0.75 9.52 -7.00
C LEU A 113 2.21 9.86 -7.32
N THR A 114 3.15 9.65 -6.41
CA THR A 114 4.57 9.94 -6.64
C THR A 114 5.34 8.76 -7.21
N ILE A 115 5.24 7.59 -6.57
CA ILE A 115 6.05 6.41 -6.91
C ILE A 115 5.57 5.80 -8.23
N TYR A 116 4.26 5.75 -8.46
CA TYR A 116 3.66 5.10 -9.62
C TYR A 116 3.01 6.09 -10.59
N SER A 117 3.51 7.33 -10.64
CA SER A 117 3.00 8.39 -11.52
C SER A 117 2.93 7.96 -12.99
N SER A 118 3.92 7.21 -13.47
CA SER A 118 3.97 6.66 -14.84
C SER A 118 2.89 5.62 -15.15
N ASN A 119 2.35 4.95 -14.13
CA ASN A 119 1.32 3.92 -14.27
C ASN A 119 -0.10 4.52 -14.25
N ILE A 120 -0.25 5.80 -13.95
CA ILE A 120 -1.53 6.47 -13.82
C ILE A 120 -2.07 6.86 -15.20
N THR A 121 -3.13 6.18 -15.62
CA THR A 121 -3.88 6.51 -16.84
C THR A 121 -4.87 7.65 -16.59
N PRO A 122 -5.40 8.30 -17.66
CA PRO A 122 -6.48 9.27 -17.52
C PRO A 122 -7.74 8.70 -16.85
N ALA A 123 -7.99 7.40 -16.96
CA ALA A 123 -9.09 6.73 -16.25
C ALA A 123 -8.80 6.63 -14.74
N HIS A 124 -7.58 6.20 -14.36
CA HIS A 124 -7.16 6.18 -12.95
C HIS A 124 -7.26 7.55 -12.31
N ARG A 125 -6.85 8.60 -13.04
CA ARG A 125 -6.92 9.98 -12.55
C ARG A 125 -8.33 10.40 -12.18
N ARG A 126 -9.32 10.12 -13.02
CA ARG A 126 -10.72 10.47 -12.74
C ARG A 126 -11.23 9.77 -11.48
N HIS A 127 -10.93 8.47 -11.31
CA HIS A 127 -11.31 7.72 -10.12
C HIS A 127 -10.61 8.23 -8.85
N LEU A 128 -9.30 8.49 -8.94
CA LEU A 128 -8.52 9.03 -7.83
C LEU A 128 -8.97 10.44 -7.45
N SER A 129 -9.31 11.28 -8.42
CA SER A 129 -9.87 12.62 -8.16
C SER A 129 -11.14 12.54 -7.32
N GLY A 130 -12.09 11.69 -7.71
CA GLY A 130 -13.33 11.50 -6.93
C GLY A 130 -13.07 10.99 -5.52
N ALA A 131 -12.09 10.09 -5.34
CA ALA A 131 -11.66 9.62 -4.02
C ALA A 131 -11.00 10.73 -3.18
N LEU A 132 -10.21 11.60 -3.81
CA LEU A 132 -9.55 12.73 -3.14
C LEU A 132 -10.53 13.82 -2.71
N ASP A 133 -11.66 13.98 -3.41
CA ASP A 133 -12.67 14.96 -3.03
C ASP A 133 -13.36 14.64 -1.70
N LEU A 134 -13.38 13.35 -1.34
CA LEU A 134 -13.84 12.85 -0.05
C LEU A 134 -12.79 13.01 1.06
N ASN A 135 -11.54 13.34 0.73
CA ASN A 135 -10.48 13.51 1.72
C ASN A 135 -10.66 14.82 2.51
N HIS A 136 -10.61 14.72 3.84
CA HIS A 136 -10.76 15.82 4.79
C HIS A 136 -9.48 16.14 5.57
N THR A 137 -8.33 15.60 5.15
CA THR A 137 -7.04 15.87 5.79
C THR A 137 -6.39 17.14 5.24
N ALA A 138 -5.41 17.67 5.98
CA ALA A 138 -4.68 18.88 5.59
C ALA A 138 -3.92 18.75 4.26
N LEU A 139 -3.59 17.53 3.82
CA LEU A 139 -2.85 17.29 2.57
C LEU A 139 -3.76 17.15 1.34
N ARG A 140 -5.08 17.32 1.45
CA ARG A 140 -6.01 17.23 0.31
C ARG A 140 -5.54 18.08 -0.87
N LYS A 141 -5.21 19.35 -0.61
CA LYS A 141 -4.75 20.29 -1.66
C LYS A 141 -3.46 19.83 -2.33
N SER A 142 -2.52 19.29 -1.55
CA SER A 142 -1.27 18.73 -2.07
C SER A 142 -1.51 17.51 -2.97
N LEU A 143 -2.44 16.63 -2.59
CA LEU A 143 -2.84 15.48 -3.40
C LEU A 143 -3.51 15.89 -4.71
N GLN A 144 -4.42 16.87 -4.66
CA GLN A 144 -5.06 17.41 -5.87
C GLN A 144 -4.02 18.03 -6.81
N ALA A 145 -3.11 18.85 -6.29
CA ALA A 145 -2.03 19.44 -7.08
C ALA A 145 -1.12 18.37 -7.72
N ALA A 146 -0.75 17.33 -6.98
CA ALA A 146 0.03 16.21 -7.51
C ALA A 146 -0.73 15.47 -8.62
N LEU A 147 -2.05 15.31 -8.47
CA LEU A 147 -2.90 14.68 -9.48
C LEU A 147 -2.97 15.50 -10.79
N GLU A 148 -3.07 16.83 -10.66
CA GLU A 148 -3.12 17.77 -11.78
C GLU A 148 -1.80 17.86 -12.54
N GLN A 149 -0.66 17.84 -11.84
CA GLN A 149 0.68 17.91 -12.44
C GLN A 149 0.98 16.74 -13.39
N MET A 150 0.27 15.62 -13.24
CA MET A 150 0.42 14.46 -14.12
C MET A 150 -0.37 14.60 -15.44
N ALA A 151 -1.10 15.69 -15.66
CA ALA A 151 -1.80 15.90 -16.92
C ALA A 151 -0.83 16.04 -18.11
N PRO A 152 -1.06 15.31 -19.22
CA PRO A 152 -0.39 15.67 -20.45
C PRO A 152 -0.87 17.08 -20.81
N ARG A 153 0.09 17.97 -21.06
CA ARG A 153 -0.17 19.29 -21.64
C ARG A 153 -0.80 19.15 -23.03
#